data_AF-A0A7J5EGF6-F1
#
_entry.id   AF-A0A7J5EGF6-F1
#
_cell.length_a   1.000
_cell.length_b   1.000
_cell.length_c   1.000
_cell.angle_alpha   90.00
_cell.angle_beta   90.00
_cell.angle_gamma   90.00
#
_symmetry.space_group_name_H-M   'P 1'
#
loop_
_entity.id
_entity.type
_entity.pdbx_description
1 polymer ?
#
loop_
_entity_poly.entity_id
_entity_poly.type
_entity_poly.pdbx_seq_one_letter_code
_entity_poly.pdbx_strand_id
1 'polypeptide(L)'
;MKILRLRIKSHDEWQTCLTEGGTSGAIFVPTTEPLTAGDDVVVEIASPGLPNKVLIRGAVDAWRPALPRLRVRAGATVRFADAESHKREFVSEALAGQRPDAPRRRHDRFPVTVNVRYRIGQNPETHESTLCEISAGGGMLTTDRPLPMGQDVIVEIAPPGSVAPMTIQS
;
A
#
# COMPACT_ATOMS: atom_id res chain seq x y z
N MET A 1 3.34 8.45 9.96
CA MET A 1 3.57 7.75 8.67
C MET A 1 3.52 8.76 7.53
N LYS A 2 4.61 8.95 6.78
CA LYS A 2 4.68 9.90 5.65
C LYS A 2 4.35 9.20 4.33
N ILE A 3 3.78 9.93 3.36
CA ILE A 3 3.50 9.40 2.01
C ILE A 3 4.50 10.00 1.02
N LEU A 4 5.33 9.14 0.41
CA LEU A 4 6.28 9.51 -0.63
C LEU A 4 5.67 9.24 -2.00
N ARG A 5 5.61 10.25 -2.86
CA ARG A 5 4.98 10.13 -4.18
C ARG A 5 6.02 9.77 -5.23
N LEU A 6 5.82 8.65 -5.90
CA LEU A 6 6.64 8.18 -7.01
C LEU A 6 5.81 8.18 -8.30
N ARG A 7 6.16 9.07 -9.23
CA ARG A 7 5.57 9.10 -10.57
C ARG A 7 6.51 8.41 -11.54
N ILE A 8 6.01 7.41 -12.25
CA ILE A 8 6.76 6.63 -13.25
C ILE A 8 5.96 6.58 -14.54
N LYS A 9 6.64 6.75 -15.67
CA LYS A 9 6.01 6.80 -17.00
C LYS A 9 6.03 5.45 -17.72
N SER A 10 6.97 4.58 -17.37
CA SER A 10 7.20 3.32 -18.07
C SER A 10 7.77 2.23 -17.14
N HIS A 11 7.79 1.00 -17.66
CA HIS A 11 8.45 -0.13 -17.03
C HIS A 11 9.97 0.10 -16.83
N ASP A 12 10.64 0.76 -17.78
CA ASP A 12 12.08 1.03 -17.67
C ASP A 12 12.39 2.02 -16.52
N GLU A 13 11.54 3.03 -16.32
CA GLU A 13 11.69 3.97 -15.20
C GLU A 13 11.45 3.27 -13.85
N TRP A 14 10.47 2.35 -13.80
CA TRP A 14 10.25 1.49 -12.64
C TRP A 14 11.48 0.63 -12.32
N GLN A 15 12.03 -0.05 -13.32
CA GLN A 15 13.21 -0.88 -13.15
C GLN A 15 14.45 -0.08 -12.75
N THR A 16 14.60 1.15 -13.27
CA THR A 16 15.65 2.07 -12.86
C THR A 16 15.53 2.42 -11.38
N CYS A 17 14.31 2.72 -10.89
CA CYS A 17 14.09 3.02 -9.48
C CYS A 17 14.36 1.82 -8.57
N LEU A 18 14.00 0.60 -8.99
CA LEU A 18 14.33 -0.63 -8.26
C LEU A 18 15.85 -0.86 -8.21
N THR A 19 16.53 -0.70 -9.34
CA THR A 19 17.99 -0.85 -9.45
C THR A 19 18.72 0.19 -8.58
N GLU A 20 18.27 1.45 -8.59
CA GLU A 20 18.81 2.51 -7.74
C GLU A 20 18.58 2.25 -6.24
N GLY A 21 17.54 1.49 -5.88
CA GLY A 21 17.30 1.05 -4.50
C GLY A 21 18.37 0.07 -3.99
N GLY A 22 19.14 -0.56 -4.88
CA GLY A 22 20.36 -1.31 -4.58
C GLY A 22 20.19 -2.63 -3.83
N THR A 23 19.00 -2.91 -3.27
CA THR A 23 18.70 -4.14 -2.53
C THR A 23 17.37 -4.75 -3.00
N SER A 24 17.24 -6.07 -2.86
CA SER A 24 16.00 -6.77 -3.24
C SER A 24 14.83 -6.27 -2.40
N GLY A 25 13.71 -5.92 -3.05
CA GLY A 25 12.52 -5.41 -2.37
C GLY A 25 12.57 -3.91 -2.04
N ALA A 26 13.65 -3.22 -2.35
CA ALA A 26 13.76 -1.78 -2.16
C ALA A 26 13.53 -0.98 -3.45
N ILE A 27 13.18 0.28 -3.30
CA ILE A 27 13.01 1.24 -4.39
C ILE A 27 13.62 2.59 -4.03
N PHE A 28 14.21 3.27 -5.00
CA PHE A 28 14.57 4.67 -4.86
C PHE A 28 13.37 5.58 -5.16
N VAL A 29 13.04 6.46 -4.21
CA VAL A 29 11.98 7.47 -4.32
C VAL A 29 12.59 8.87 -4.27
N PRO A 30 12.54 9.63 -5.38
CA PRO A 30 13.01 11.02 -5.39
C PRO A 30 12.20 11.87 -4.41
N THR A 31 12.86 12.44 -3.43
CA THR A 31 12.25 13.36 -2.46
C THR A 31 13.33 14.27 -1.88
N THR A 32 13.00 15.55 -1.74
CA THR A 32 13.87 16.54 -1.10
C THR A 32 13.62 16.65 0.39
N GLU A 33 12.54 16.05 0.88
CA GLU A 33 12.22 16.03 2.31
C GLU A 33 13.17 15.07 3.03
N PRO A 34 13.91 15.52 4.06
CA PRO A 34 14.76 14.65 4.85
C PRO A 34 13.96 13.56 5.57
N LEU A 35 14.51 12.35 5.58
CA LEU A 35 13.94 11.16 6.21
C LEU A 35 15.01 10.44 7.02
N THR A 36 14.60 9.77 8.09
CA THR A 36 15.49 9.00 8.96
C THR A 36 15.41 7.52 8.58
N ALA A 37 16.53 6.81 8.63
CA ALA A 37 16.52 5.36 8.49
C ALA A 37 15.62 4.72 9.56
N GLY A 38 14.78 3.78 9.16
CA GLY A 38 13.76 3.15 10.00
C GLY A 38 12.39 3.85 9.99
N ASP A 39 12.23 5.03 9.39
CA ASP A 39 10.93 5.71 9.32
C ASP A 39 9.91 4.89 8.51
N ASP A 40 8.73 4.67 9.10
CA ASP A 40 7.59 4.06 8.42
C ASP A 40 6.97 5.02 7.38
N VAL A 41 6.92 4.56 6.14
CA VAL A 41 6.44 5.33 4.99
C VAL A 41 5.48 4.52 4.11
N VAL A 42 4.68 5.24 3.33
CA VAL A 42 3.91 4.68 2.22
C VAL A 42 4.42 5.29 0.93
N VAL A 43 4.73 4.44 -0.06
CA VAL A 43 5.06 4.89 -1.41
C VAL A 43 3.78 4.89 -2.25
N GLU A 44 3.34 6.08 -2.67
CA GLU A 44 2.27 6.28 -3.63
C GLU A 44 2.84 6.22 -5.04
N ILE A 45 2.60 5.11 -5.73
CA ILE A 45 3.05 4.88 -7.09
C ILE A 45 1.95 5.29 -8.07
N ALA A 46 2.27 6.21 -8.97
CA ALA A 46 1.37 6.67 -10.01
C ALA A 46 2.01 6.50 -11.40
N SER A 47 1.29 5.87 -12.32
CA SER A 47 1.73 5.68 -13.69
C SER A 47 0.54 5.64 -14.66
N PRO A 48 0.70 6.08 -15.92
CA PRO A 48 -0.28 5.84 -16.96
C PRO A 48 -0.53 4.35 -17.23
N GLY A 49 0.48 3.50 -17.03
CA GLY A 49 0.38 2.04 -17.17
C GLY A 49 -0.27 1.35 -15.97
N LEU A 50 -0.72 2.10 -14.96
CA LEU A 50 -1.46 1.56 -13.83
C LEU A 50 -2.91 2.03 -13.89
N PRO A 51 -3.89 1.16 -13.63
CA PRO A 51 -5.30 1.53 -13.67
C PRO A 51 -5.65 2.59 -12.61
N ASN A 52 -4.94 2.56 -11.47
CA ASN A 52 -5.06 3.52 -10.36
C ASN A 52 -3.70 3.64 -9.66
N LYS A 53 -3.60 4.61 -8.75
CA LYS A 53 -2.46 4.70 -7.85
C LYS A 53 -2.36 3.44 -6.99
N VAL A 54 -1.13 3.03 -6.71
CA VAL A 54 -0.84 1.89 -5.82
C VAL A 54 -0.08 2.42 -4.61
N LEU A 55 -0.57 2.11 -3.42
CA LEU A 55 0.06 2.48 -2.15
C LEU A 55 0.72 1.24 -1.55
N ILE A 56 2.03 1.30 -1.35
CA ILE A 56 2.84 0.20 -0.81
C ILE A 56 3.55 0.68 0.46
N ARG A 57 3.41 -0.06 1.56
CA ARG A 57 4.10 0.24 2.83
C ARG A 57 5.56 -0.19 2.77
N GLY A 58 6.41 0.56 3.46
CA GLY A 58 7.82 0.23 3.62
C GLY A 58 8.49 1.04 4.71
N ALA A 59 9.78 0.76 4.91
CA ALA A 59 10.64 1.49 5.83
C ALA A 59 11.77 2.17 5.04
N VAL A 60 12.19 3.36 5.49
CA VAL A 60 13.33 4.05 4.90
C VAL A 60 14.62 3.32 5.27
N ASP A 61 15.36 2.85 4.29
CA ASP A 61 16.70 2.28 4.51
C ASP A 61 17.75 3.39 4.62
N ALA A 62 17.67 4.39 3.73
CA ALA A 62 18.57 5.52 3.71
C ALA A 62 17.93 6.71 2.99
N TRP A 63 18.36 7.92 3.34
CA TRP A 63 18.07 9.13 2.59
C TRP A 63 19.36 9.86 2.26
N ARG A 64 19.42 10.46 1.07
CA ARG A 64 20.54 11.30 0.66
C ARG A 64 20.08 12.68 0.19
N PRO A 65 20.83 13.75 0.52
CA PRO A 65 20.60 15.06 -0.07
C PRO A 65 21.00 15.06 -1.56
N ALA A 66 20.57 16.08 -2.28
CA ALA A 66 21.07 16.30 -3.63
C ALA A 66 22.54 16.70 -3.59
N LEU A 67 23.35 16.14 -4.48
CA LEU A 67 24.74 16.54 -4.72
C LEU A 67 24.84 17.03 -6.17
N PRO A 68 24.53 18.32 -6.45
CA PRO A 68 24.42 18.85 -7.82
C PRO A 68 25.69 18.66 -8.64
N ARG A 69 26.85 18.83 -8.02
CA ARG A 69 28.17 18.66 -8.68
C ARG A 69 28.40 17.24 -9.17
N LEU A 70 27.78 16.25 -8.53
CA LEU A 70 27.86 14.83 -8.89
C LEU A 70 26.63 14.36 -9.69
N ARG A 71 25.71 15.27 -10.05
CA ARG A 71 24.42 14.97 -10.68
C ARG A 71 23.59 13.94 -9.90
N VAL A 72 23.79 13.88 -8.59
CA VAL A 72 23.01 12.99 -7.70
C VAL A 72 21.78 13.75 -7.22
N ARG A 73 20.60 13.21 -7.53
CA ARG A 73 19.32 13.73 -7.02
C ARG A 73 19.10 13.32 -5.56
N ALA A 74 18.44 14.18 -4.80
CA ALA A 74 17.94 13.85 -3.47
C ALA A 74 16.92 12.71 -3.55
N GLY A 75 16.90 11.85 -2.55
CA GLY A 75 15.87 10.83 -2.42
C GLY A 75 16.14 9.80 -1.34
N ALA A 76 15.13 8.97 -1.12
CA ALA A 76 15.17 7.88 -0.17
C ALA A 76 15.22 6.53 -0.87
N THR A 77 15.96 5.60 -0.29
CA THR A 77 15.80 4.17 -0.55
C THR A 77 14.78 3.65 0.45
N VAL A 78 13.71 3.05 -0.04
CA VAL A 78 12.61 2.51 0.77
C VAL A 78 12.53 1.01 0.54
N ARG A 79 12.64 0.22 1.60
CA ARG A 79 12.40 -1.22 1.57
C ARG A 79 10.92 -1.48 1.75
N PHE A 80 10.28 -2.13 0.78
CA PHE A 80 8.88 -2.52 0.93
C PHE A 80 8.74 -3.61 1.99
N ALA A 81 7.62 -3.56 2.73
CA ALA A 81 7.29 -4.62 3.69
C ALA A 81 7.01 -5.94 2.95
N ASP A 82 7.45 -7.08 3.49
CA ASP A 82 7.28 -8.39 2.86
C ASP A 82 5.81 -8.74 2.59
N ALA A 83 4.92 -8.33 3.50
CA ALA A 83 3.47 -8.49 3.38
C ALA A 83 2.87 -7.73 2.17
N GLU A 84 3.58 -6.75 1.61
CA GLU A 84 3.15 -5.94 0.47
C GLU A 84 3.78 -6.40 -0.86
N SER A 85 4.53 -7.52 -0.84
CA SER A 85 5.22 -8.09 -2.02
C SER A 85 4.29 -8.28 -3.23
N HIS A 86 3.05 -8.69 -3.00
CA HIS A 86 2.04 -8.86 -4.04
C HIS A 86 1.70 -7.55 -4.78
N LYS A 87 1.78 -6.39 -4.11
CA LYS A 87 1.54 -5.08 -4.76
C LYS A 87 2.71 -4.67 -5.63
N ARG A 88 3.93 -4.95 -5.17
CA ARG A 88 5.16 -4.72 -5.94
C ARG A 88 5.18 -5.56 -7.21
N GLU A 89 4.82 -6.84 -7.10
CA GLU A 89 4.67 -7.75 -8.24
C GLU A 89 3.59 -7.25 -9.20
N PHE A 90 2.41 -6.88 -8.69
CA PHE A 90 1.35 -6.26 -9.49
C PHE A 90 1.84 -5.05 -10.29
N VAL A 91 2.55 -4.11 -9.66
CA VAL A 91 3.08 -2.92 -10.36
C VAL A 91 4.07 -3.33 -11.45
N SER A 92 4.96 -4.28 -11.16
CA SER A 92 5.98 -4.74 -12.11
C SER A 92 5.33 -5.39 -13.34
N GLU A 93 4.42 -6.34 -13.13
CA GLU A 93 3.72 -7.05 -14.21
C GLU A 93 2.78 -6.13 -15.00
N ALA A 94 2.07 -5.22 -14.33
CA ALA A 94 1.18 -4.26 -15.00
C ALA A 94 1.97 -3.32 -15.92
N LEU A 95 3.10 -2.77 -15.45
CA LEU A 95 3.94 -1.90 -16.27
C LEU A 95 4.64 -2.66 -17.39
N ALA A 96 4.94 -3.94 -17.20
CA ALA A 96 5.48 -4.82 -18.23
C ALA A 96 4.43 -5.24 -19.29
N GLY A 97 3.15 -4.85 -19.13
CA GLY A 97 2.07 -5.28 -20.02
C GLY A 97 1.72 -6.76 -19.92
N GLN A 98 2.12 -7.42 -18.82
CA GLN A 98 1.89 -8.84 -18.58
C GLN A 98 0.52 -9.13 -17.95
N ARG A 99 -0.21 -8.08 -17.57
CA ARG A 99 -1.58 -8.18 -17.06
C ARG A 99 -2.57 -7.61 -18.07
N PRO A 100 -3.77 -8.19 -18.18
CA PRO A 100 -4.85 -7.57 -18.94
C PRO A 100 -5.19 -6.21 -18.34
N ASP A 101 -5.62 -5.28 -19.19
CA ASP A 101 -6.06 -3.96 -18.77
C ASP A 101 -7.14 -4.08 -17.68
N ALA A 102 -6.77 -3.71 -16.46
CA ALA A 102 -7.71 -3.71 -15.36
C ALA A 102 -8.59 -2.46 -15.46
N PRO A 103 -9.92 -2.57 -15.27
CA PRO A 103 -10.78 -1.41 -15.27
C PRO A 103 -10.34 -0.40 -14.21
N ARG A 104 -10.35 0.88 -14.59
CA ARG A 104 -10.06 1.99 -13.68
C ARG A 104 -11.02 1.95 -12.51
N ARG A 105 -10.49 2.03 -11.28
CA ARG A 105 -11.32 1.94 -10.08
C ARG A 105 -11.87 3.32 -9.75
N ARG A 106 -13.06 3.33 -9.16
CA ARG A 106 -13.73 4.56 -8.75
C ARG A 106 -13.08 5.22 -7.53
N HIS A 107 -12.45 4.41 -6.68
CA HIS A 107 -11.94 4.83 -5.37
C HIS A 107 -10.51 4.32 -5.15
N ASP A 108 -9.64 5.21 -4.64
CA ASP A 108 -8.29 4.86 -4.20
C ASP A 108 -8.36 3.97 -2.95
N ARG A 109 -7.41 3.04 -2.83
CA ARG A 109 -7.29 2.13 -1.70
C ARG A 109 -6.11 2.51 -0.83
N PHE A 110 -6.35 2.70 0.45
CA PHE A 110 -5.33 2.97 1.45
C PHE A 110 -4.93 1.69 2.16
N PRO A 111 -3.63 1.37 2.24
CA PRO A 111 -3.14 0.27 3.06
C PRO A 111 -3.32 0.64 4.53
N VAL A 112 -3.87 -0.29 5.29
CA VAL A 112 -4.08 -0.14 6.74
C VAL A 112 -3.69 -1.43 7.43
N THR A 113 -3.49 -1.38 8.74
CA THR A 113 -3.41 -2.58 9.57
C THR A 113 -4.16 -2.24 10.84
N VAL A 114 -5.43 -2.63 10.85
CA VAL A 114 -6.34 -2.41 11.96
C VAL A 114 -6.84 -3.76 12.41
N ASN A 115 -6.61 -4.10 13.68
CA ASN A 115 -7.21 -5.26 14.29
C ASN A 115 -8.72 -5.02 14.38
N VAL A 116 -9.49 -5.97 13.87
CA VAL A 116 -10.94 -5.89 13.81
C VAL A 116 -11.52 -7.22 14.23
N ARG A 117 -12.77 -7.19 14.69
CA ARG A 117 -13.60 -8.40 14.75
C ARG A 117 -14.59 -8.35 13.62
N TYR A 118 -14.97 -9.51 13.09
CA TYR A 118 -16.05 -9.58 12.12
C TYR A 118 -17.03 -10.68 12.45
N ARG A 119 -18.27 -10.52 11.98
CA ARG A 119 -19.32 -11.54 12.03
C ARG A 119 -20.10 -11.56 10.72
N ILE A 120 -20.72 -12.69 10.44
CA ILE A 120 -21.37 -12.96 9.16
C ILE A 120 -22.90 -12.94 9.34
N GLY A 121 -23.58 -12.04 8.63
CA GLY A 121 -25.02 -11.85 8.68
C GLY A 121 -25.51 -11.59 10.10
N GLN A 122 -26.46 -12.42 10.54
CA GLN A 122 -27.02 -12.38 11.89
C GLN A 122 -26.34 -13.38 12.85
N ASN A 123 -25.27 -14.05 12.44
CA ASN A 123 -24.52 -14.94 13.34
C ASN A 123 -23.86 -14.09 14.44
N PRO A 124 -24.10 -14.38 15.73
CA PRO A 124 -23.45 -13.67 16.83
C PRO A 124 -21.98 -14.05 17.03
N GLU A 125 -21.50 -15.13 16.41
CA GLU A 125 -20.10 -15.54 16.47
C GLU A 125 -19.20 -14.47 15.83
N THR A 126 -18.20 -14.02 16.59
CA THR A 126 -17.21 -13.04 16.14
C THR A 126 -15.86 -13.69 15.94
N HIS A 127 -15.15 -13.25 14.91
CA HIS A 127 -13.83 -13.75 14.53
C HIS A 127 -12.84 -12.59 14.52
N GLU A 128 -11.66 -12.80 15.09
CA GLU A 128 -10.55 -11.84 15.01
C GLU A 128 -9.98 -11.81 13.58
N SER A 129 -9.64 -10.62 13.11
CA SER A 129 -9.11 -10.41 11.76
C SER A 129 -8.31 -9.11 11.70
N THR A 130 -7.67 -8.90 10.54
CA THR A 130 -6.98 -7.66 10.22
C THR A 130 -7.62 -7.06 8.97
N LEU A 131 -8.04 -5.79 9.10
CA LEU A 131 -8.38 -4.95 7.96
C LEU A 131 -7.08 -4.43 7.34
N CYS A 132 -6.86 -4.78 6.08
CA CYS A 132 -5.58 -4.59 5.37
C CYS A 132 -5.64 -3.48 4.31
N GLU A 133 -6.81 -3.23 3.73
CA GLU A 133 -7.04 -2.12 2.81
C GLU A 133 -8.42 -1.50 3.04
N ILE A 134 -8.53 -0.19 2.84
CA ILE A 134 -9.82 0.52 2.84
C ILE A 134 -9.93 1.44 1.63
N SER A 135 -11.15 1.65 1.15
CA SER A 135 -11.52 2.64 0.15
C SER A 135 -12.92 3.16 0.44
N ALA A 136 -13.33 4.21 -0.26
CA ALA A 136 -14.73 4.66 -0.20
C ALA A 136 -15.75 3.61 -0.69
N GLY A 137 -15.30 2.56 -1.40
CA GLY A 137 -16.16 1.45 -1.84
C GLY A 137 -16.15 0.22 -0.94
N GLY A 138 -15.46 0.25 0.21
CA GLY A 138 -15.35 -0.88 1.13
C GLY A 138 -13.91 -1.21 1.53
N GLY A 139 -13.73 -2.32 2.25
CA GLY A 139 -12.44 -2.75 2.79
C GLY A 139 -12.08 -4.21 2.47
N MET A 140 -10.81 -4.55 2.66
CA MET A 140 -10.26 -5.89 2.50
C MET A 140 -9.90 -6.46 3.87
N LEU A 141 -10.52 -7.57 4.25
CA LEU A 141 -10.19 -8.34 5.45
C LEU A 141 -9.32 -9.55 5.11
N THR A 142 -8.37 -9.86 5.99
CA THR A 142 -7.70 -11.15 6.00
C THR A 142 -8.52 -12.16 6.77
N THR A 143 -8.84 -13.28 6.14
CA THR A 143 -9.63 -14.35 6.75
C THR A 143 -8.86 -15.65 6.69
N ASP A 144 -9.02 -16.49 7.70
CA ASP A 144 -8.44 -17.84 7.78
C ASP A 144 -9.15 -18.84 6.87
N ARG A 145 -10.42 -18.56 6.56
CA ARG A 145 -11.27 -19.35 5.67
C ARG A 145 -12.09 -18.45 4.74
N PRO A 146 -12.41 -18.91 3.51
CA PRO A 146 -13.31 -18.19 2.62
C PRO A 146 -14.66 -17.88 3.28
N LEU A 147 -15.16 -16.66 3.10
CA LEU A 147 -16.48 -16.26 3.57
C LEU A 147 -17.57 -16.66 2.55
N PRO A 148 -18.78 -17.02 3.01
CA PRO A 148 -19.90 -17.31 2.12
C PRO A 148 -20.28 -16.06 1.31
N MET A 149 -20.47 -16.24 0.00
CA MET A 149 -20.85 -15.16 -0.90
C MET A 149 -22.31 -14.73 -0.67
N GLY A 150 -22.59 -13.45 -0.90
CA GLY A 150 -23.94 -12.89 -0.80
C GLY A 150 -24.45 -12.68 0.64
N GLN A 151 -23.59 -12.82 1.64
CA GLN A 151 -23.91 -12.51 3.03
C GLN A 151 -23.23 -11.21 3.47
N ASP A 152 -23.93 -10.45 4.30
CA ASP A 152 -23.36 -9.25 4.91
C ASP A 152 -22.23 -9.63 5.87
N VAL A 153 -21.12 -8.90 5.81
CA VAL A 153 -20.04 -9.01 6.78
C VAL A 153 -20.02 -7.74 7.60
N ILE A 154 -20.23 -7.89 8.90
CA ILE A 154 -20.21 -6.77 9.84
C ILE A 154 -18.84 -6.74 10.47
N VAL A 155 -18.13 -5.63 10.27
CA VAL A 155 -16.78 -5.40 10.77
C VAL A 155 -16.84 -4.43 11.92
N GLU A 156 -16.34 -4.87 13.07
CA GLU A 156 -16.25 -4.08 14.29
C GLU A 156 -14.85 -3.51 14.42
N ILE A 157 -14.77 -2.19 14.34
CA ILE A 157 -13.53 -1.43 14.53
C ILE A 157 -13.57 -0.81 15.92
N ALA A 158 -12.56 -1.09 16.73
CA ALA A 158 -12.35 -0.47 18.04
C ALA A 158 -11.19 0.53 17.96
N PRO A 159 -11.45 1.85 17.90
CA PRO A 159 -10.38 2.85 17.95
C PRO A 159 -9.57 2.76 19.25
N PRO A 160 -8.30 3.20 19.25
CA PRO A 160 -7.52 3.30 20.48
C PRO A 160 -8.24 4.15 21.54
N GLY A 161 -8.38 3.62 22.76
CA GLY A 161 -9.09 4.28 23.86
C GLY A 161 -10.62 4.21 23.77
N SER A 162 -11.19 3.55 22.75
CA SER A 162 -12.63 3.35 22.67
C SER A 162 -13.12 2.28 23.64
N VAL A 163 -14.29 2.53 24.24
CA VAL A 163 -14.98 1.58 25.12
C VAL A 163 -15.96 0.68 24.34
N ALA A 164 -16.25 1.00 23.07
CA ALA A 164 -17.18 0.26 22.21
C ALA A 164 -16.84 0.40 20.71
N PRO A 165 -17.27 -0.55 19.86
CA PRO A 165 -17.16 -0.43 18.40
C PRO A 165 -17.95 0.75 17.84
N MET A 166 -17.47 1.35 16.75
CA MET A 166 -18.19 2.42 16.04
C MET A 166 -19.00 1.88 14.86
N THR A 167 -20.23 2.38 14.69
CA THR A 167 -21.05 2.12 13.49
C THR A 167 -20.81 3.21 12.46
N ILE A 168 -20.41 2.83 11.24
CA ILE A 168 -20.27 3.75 10.11
C ILE A 168 -21.43 3.48 9.14
N GLN A 169 -22.32 4.44 8.99
CA GLN A 169 -23.41 4.40 8.00
C GLN A 169 -23.06 5.35 6.85
N SER A 170 -23.25 4.88 5.62
CA SER A 170 -23.12 5.68 4.39
C SER A 170 -24.42 6.39 4.04
#